data_AF-A0A016TMK6-F1
#
_entry.id   AF-A0A016TMK6-F1
#
_cell.length_a   1.000
_cell.length_b   1.000
_cell.length_c   1.000
_cell.angle_alpha   90.00
_cell.angle_beta   90.00
_cell.angle_gamma   90.00
#
_symmetry.space_group_name_H-M   'P 1'
#
loop_
_entity.id
_entity.type
_entity.pdbx_description
1 polymer ?
#
loop_
_entity_poly.entity_id
_entity_poly.type
_entity_poly.pdbx_seq_one_letter_code
_entity_poly.pdbx_strand_id
1 'polypeptide(L)'
;MYAAPGYTIEITQGKGVMSLPKMDKFGAEARFTPGVLVVKKSIVRTTNPKRIGGGTVFFVSQTGEWYLKDAEYREEGGTPDSVGIIRLALAVKLKRAVGEQSIATLERKKSERFLKGLANCPNVVLLGPPQVRNRLAVFSFLIKDTVSGLFFHHNYVSALLNDLFGIQSRAGCMCAGPYAQYLMGIDEELALQYLAALRESEGLDRIHLRRVGEYSSHEMLRPGFTRVSIPYFWTDEQYQLNCESAEWHHHKQRTFHARKWLGYVSFTAGGMKIEEKKRNTSDPVLPNRSISEAHRLADESLEALERTVVPDGRSAIDDRHAHLRWFVLPIEVL
;
A
#
# COMPACT_ATOMS: atom_id res chain seq x y z
N MET A 1 13.31 -1.01 13.31
CA MET A 1 12.74 -2.18 12.62
C MET A 1 11.34 -1.80 12.13
N TYR A 2 11.23 -1.36 10.87
CA TYR A 2 9.97 -0.92 10.28
C TYR A 2 9.16 -2.15 9.86
N ALA A 3 8.24 -2.58 10.72
CA ALA A 3 7.24 -3.59 10.39
C ALA A 3 6.13 -2.96 9.54
N ALA A 4 5.48 -3.82 8.74
CA ALA A 4 4.29 -3.53 7.93
C ALA A 4 3.25 -2.68 8.69
N PRO A 5 2.40 -1.90 7.99
CA PRO A 5 1.42 -1.02 8.60
C PRO A 5 0.35 -1.83 9.33
N GLY A 6 0.64 -2.14 10.58
CA GLY A 6 -0.26 -2.79 11.50
C GLY A 6 -1.32 -1.81 11.98
N TYR A 7 -2.59 -2.03 11.67
CA TYR A 7 -3.71 -1.18 12.13
C TYR A 7 -4.15 -1.51 13.56
N THR A 8 -3.19 -1.79 14.43
CA THR A 8 -3.45 -2.07 15.84
C THR A 8 -2.82 -0.94 16.67
N ILE A 9 -3.66 -0.15 17.32
CA ILE A 9 -3.24 0.71 18.43
C ILE A 9 -3.04 -0.25 19.62
N GLU A 10 -1.95 -0.99 19.63
CA GLU A 10 -1.53 -1.72 20.83
C GLU A 10 -0.79 -0.74 21.73
N ILE A 11 -1.47 -0.33 22.81
CA ILE A 11 -0.85 0.40 23.92
C ILE A 11 0.04 -0.60 24.65
N THR A 12 1.24 -0.86 24.13
CA THR A 12 2.24 -1.61 24.88
C THR A 12 2.75 -0.71 26.00
N GLN A 13 2.29 -1.02 27.22
CA GLN A 13 2.88 -0.48 28.44
C GLN A 13 4.38 -0.83 28.45
N GLY A 14 5.25 0.11 28.09
CA GLY A 14 6.68 -0.16 28.13
C GLY A 14 7.59 1.04 27.87
N LYS A 15 7.42 1.77 26.76
CA LYS A 15 8.31 2.90 26.40
C LYS A 15 7.51 4.00 25.71
N GLY A 16 7.34 5.14 26.39
CA GLY A 16 6.22 6.08 26.24
C GLY A 16 6.24 7.06 25.05
N VAL A 17 6.60 6.62 23.84
CA VAL A 17 6.47 7.40 22.60
C VAL A 17 5.76 6.55 21.56
N MET A 18 4.69 7.08 20.96
CA MET A 18 3.91 6.46 19.90
C MET A 18 3.72 7.46 18.76
N SER A 19 4.02 7.05 17.52
CA SER A 19 3.67 7.81 16.33
C SER A 19 2.56 7.09 15.57
N LEU A 20 1.50 7.82 15.23
CA LEU A 20 0.46 7.35 14.32
C LEU A 20 0.83 7.82 12.90
N PRO A 21 0.93 6.90 11.93
CA PRO A 21 1.14 7.27 10.55
C PRO A 21 -0.05 8.09 10.02
N LYS A 22 0.15 8.78 8.90
CA LYS A 22 -0.94 9.48 8.19
C LYS A 22 -2.12 8.53 8.01
N MET A 23 -3.33 9.07 8.14
CA MET A 23 -4.57 8.31 8.02
C MET A 23 -5.02 8.14 6.57
N ASP A 24 -4.19 8.48 5.58
CA ASP A 24 -4.45 8.33 4.15
C ASP A 24 -4.87 6.92 3.70
N LYS A 25 -4.74 5.93 4.59
CA LYS A 25 -5.17 4.54 4.40
C LYS A 25 -6.56 4.20 4.95
N PHE A 26 -7.25 5.12 5.64
CA PHE A 26 -8.63 4.93 6.15
C PHE A 26 -9.72 5.14 5.09
N GLY A 27 -9.35 5.49 3.85
CA GLY A 27 -10.26 5.78 2.75
C GLY A 27 -9.86 7.06 2.01
N ALA A 28 -10.50 7.34 0.88
CA ALA A 28 -10.18 8.50 0.03
C ALA A 28 -10.31 9.85 0.77
N GLU A 29 -11.15 9.92 1.80
CA GLU A 29 -11.41 11.12 2.61
C GLU A 29 -10.26 11.51 3.55
N ALA A 30 -9.29 10.61 3.78
CA ALA A 30 -8.19 10.81 4.71
C ALA A 30 -6.85 11.17 4.04
N ARG A 31 -6.86 11.40 2.71
CA ARG A 31 -5.70 11.97 1.99
C ARG A 31 -5.35 13.34 2.59
N PHE A 32 -4.05 13.61 2.74
CA PHE A 32 -3.54 14.86 3.33
C PHE A 32 -3.94 15.08 4.80
N THR A 33 -3.92 14.02 5.61
CA THR A 33 -3.96 14.14 7.08
C THR A 33 -2.53 14.31 7.64
N PRO A 34 -2.35 15.08 8.72
CA PRO A 34 -1.09 15.13 9.44
C PRO A 34 -0.83 13.81 10.18
N GLY A 35 0.42 13.57 10.55
CA GLY A 35 0.76 12.51 11.51
C GLY A 35 0.44 12.96 12.94
N VAL A 36 0.22 12.02 13.84
CA VAL A 36 0.02 12.32 15.27
C VAL A 36 1.15 11.71 16.07
N LEU A 37 1.77 12.50 16.94
CA LEU A 37 2.77 12.04 17.88
C LEU A 37 2.17 12.06 19.29
N VAL A 38 2.05 10.89 19.92
CA VAL A 38 1.54 10.72 21.28
C VAL A 38 2.71 10.35 22.18
N VAL A 39 3.03 11.20 23.15
CA VAL A 39 4.18 11.03 24.04
C VAL A 39 3.75 11.22 25.48
N LYS A 40 4.29 10.40 26.38
CA LYS A 40 4.12 10.65 27.82
C LYS A 40 4.82 11.96 28.19
N LYS A 41 4.09 12.90 28.80
CA LYS A 41 4.65 14.21 29.22
C LYS A 41 5.96 14.08 30.01
N SER A 42 6.09 13.04 30.85
CA SER A 42 7.30 12.75 31.64
C SER A 42 8.57 12.45 30.83
N ILE A 43 8.46 12.15 29.53
CA ILE A 43 9.58 11.89 28.63
C ILE A 43 10.09 13.19 27.98
N VAL A 44 9.23 14.21 27.87
CA VAL A 44 9.61 15.50 27.31
C VAL A 44 10.42 16.28 28.35
N ARG A 45 11.73 16.06 28.35
CA ARG A 45 12.68 16.71 29.26
C ARG A 45 13.35 17.95 28.68
N THR A 46 13.47 18.01 27.36
CA THR A 46 14.05 19.17 26.67
C THR A 46 13.13 20.38 26.77
N THR A 47 13.71 21.56 26.89
CA THR A 47 13.01 22.85 26.77
C THR A 47 13.10 23.47 25.38
N ASN A 48 13.94 22.89 24.51
CA ASN A 48 14.16 23.35 23.14
C ASN A 48 13.38 22.49 22.15
N PRO A 49 12.61 23.09 21.23
CA PRO A 49 11.85 22.36 20.22
C PRO A 49 12.75 21.73 19.16
N LYS A 50 12.26 20.68 18.49
CA LYS A 50 12.96 20.13 17.32
C LYS A 50 12.87 21.04 16.10
N ARG A 51 11.74 21.72 15.92
CA ARG A 51 11.50 22.68 14.83
C ARG A 51 11.18 24.05 15.42
N ILE A 52 12.12 24.98 15.28
CA ILE A 52 11.93 26.37 15.70
C ILE A 52 11.12 27.11 14.63
N GLY A 53 10.07 27.82 15.02
CA GLY A 53 9.23 28.58 14.11
C GLY A 53 8.23 29.45 14.85
N GLY A 54 7.43 30.23 14.11
CA GLY A 54 6.32 30.98 14.70
C GLY A 54 5.41 30.06 15.52
N GLY A 55 4.99 30.50 16.70
CA GLY A 55 4.16 29.71 17.61
C GLY A 55 4.91 28.85 18.63
N THR A 56 6.23 28.61 18.48
CA THR A 56 7.00 27.83 19.50
C THR A 56 7.66 28.70 20.56
N VAL A 57 7.86 29.98 20.24
CA VAL A 57 8.54 30.97 21.08
C VAL A 57 7.53 31.80 21.88
N PHE A 58 7.80 31.97 23.16
CA PHE A 58 7.13 32.95 24.01
C PHE A 58 7.65 34.38 23.72
N PHE A 59 8.98 34.52 23.63
CA PHE A 59 9.62 35.80 23.35
C PHE A 59 10.99 35.60 22.69
N VAL A 60 11.40 36.54 21.84
CA VAL A 60 12.72 36.55 21.19
C VAL A 60 13.32 37.94 21.37
N SER A 61 14.57 37.99 21.83
CA SER A 61 15.39 39.20 21.89
C SER A 61 16.58 39.08 20.94
N GLN A 62 17.41 40.14 20.86
CA GLN A 62 18.66 40.10 20.10
C GLN A 62 19.69 39.11 20.67
N THR A 63 19.54 38.71 21.93
CA THR A 63 20.52 37.90 22.67
C THR A 63 20.02 36.51 23.02
N GLY A 64 18.77 36.17 22.70
CA GLY A 64 18.25 34.82 22.87
C GLY A 64 16.75 34.68 22.70
N GLU A 65 16.30 33.45 22.85
CA GLU A 65 14.90 33.07 22.71
C GLU A 65 14.38 32.30 23.93
N TRP A 66 13.11 32.53 24.25
CA TRP A 66 12.39 31.85 25.31
C TRP A 66 11.25 31.07 24.67
N TYR A 67 11.27 29.74 24.79
CA TYR A 67 10.25 28.86 24.24
C TYR A 67 9.04 28.70 25.18
N LEU A 68 7.91 28.30 24.60
CA LEU A 68 6.71 27.95 25.38
C LEU A 68 7.00 26.79 26.35
N LYS A 69 6.40 26.86 27.54
CA LYS A 69 6.50 25.80 28.55
C LYS A 69 5.69 24.56 28.18
N ASP A 70 4.55 24.77 27.53
CA ASP A 70 3.70 23.69 27.07
C ASP A 70 4.38 22.96 25.89
N ALA A 71 4.60 21.65 26.07
CA ALA A 71 5.31 20.83 25.12
C ALA A 71 4.58 20.68 23.77
N GLU A 72 3.24 20.72 23.77
CA GLU A 72 2.43 20.52 22.57
C GLU A 72 2.61 21.71 21.63
N TYR A 73 2.37 22.93 22.13
CA TYR A 73 2.60 24.16 21.36
C TYR A 73 4.06 24.38 20.99
N ARG A 74 5.00 23.97 21.86
CA ARG A 74 6.42 24.14 21.58
C ARG A 74 6.90 23.28 20.40
N GLU A 75 6.40 22.05 20.23
CA GLU A 75 6.87 21.16 19.16
C GLU A 75 6.13 21.38 17.82
N GLU A 76 5.09 22.21 17.78
CA GLU A 76 4.29 22.51 16.58
C GLU A 76 4.71 23.82 15.90
N GLY A 77 5.99 23.94 15.55
CA GLY A 77 6.51 25.17 14.95
C GLY A 77 6.01 25.47 13.54
N GLY A 78 5.47 26.67 13.36
CA GLY A 78 4.90 27.20 12.13
C GLY A 78 3.37 27.23 12.15
N THR A 79 2.76 27.59 11.02
CA THR A 79 1.30 27.54 10.88
C THR A 79 0.83 26.08 10.89
N PRO A 80 -0.08 25.68 11.80
CA PRO A 80 -0.58 24.32 11.84
C PRO A 80 -1.41 24.00 10.58
N ASP A 81 -1.42 22.73 10.19
CA ASP A 81 -2.29 22.23 9.11
C ASP A 81 -3.74 22.09 9.61
N SER A 82 -4.41 23.23 9.81
CA SER A 82 -5.76 23.28 10.39
C SER A 82 -6.76 22.42 9.62
N VAL A 83 -6.70 22.42 8.29
CA VAL A 83 -7.59 21.60 7.45
C VAL A 83 -7.26 20.12 7.61
N GLY A 84 -5.97 19.75 7.62
CA GLY A 84 -5.54 18.39 7.86
C GLY A 84 -5.94 17.87 9.23
N ILE A 85 -5.83 18.69 10.28
CA ILE A 85 -6.26 18.36 11.64
C ILE A 85 -7.77 18.07 11.69
N ILE A 86 -8.59 18.91 11.04
CA ILE A 86 -10.05 18.68 10.95
C ILE A 86 -10.34 17.35 10.23
N ARG A 87 -9.66 17.07 9.11
CA ARG A 87 -9.80 15.79 8.37
C ARG A 87 -9.42 14.59 9.22
N LEU A 88 -8.34 14.69 9.97
CA LEU A 88 -7.90 13.64 10.90
C LEU A 88 -8.96 13.40 11.98
N ALA A 89 -9.50 14.46 12.58
CA ALA A 89 -10.55 14.34 13.59
C ALA A 89 -11.80 13.63 13.02
N LEU A 90 -12.18 13.93 11.78
CA LEU A 90 -13.29 13.26 11.10
C LEU A 90 -12.99 11.80 10.80
N ALA A 91 -11.78 11.46 10.33
CA ALA A 91 -11.37 10.07 10.09
C ALA A 91 -11.42 9.24 11.39
N VAL A 92 -10.94 9.80 12.51
CA VAL A 92 -11.01 9.16 13.82
C VAL A 92 -12.45 9.00 14.30
N LYS A 93 -13.30 10.03 14.13
CA LYS A 93 -14.73 9.95 14.46
C LYS A 93 -15.43 8.87 13.63
N LEU A 94 -15.14 8.79 12.34
CA LEU A 94 -15.70 7.76 11.45
C LEU A 94 -15.26 6.36 11.89
N LYS A 95 -13.97 6.14 12.14
CA LYS A 95 -13.46 4.86 12.67
C LYS A 95 -14.22 4.44 13.94
N ARG A 96 -14.39 5.37 14.88
CA ARG A 96 -15.12 5.12 16.14
C ARG A 96 -16.59 4.80 15.90
N ALA A 97 -17.24 5.49 14.96
CA ALA A 97 -18.63 5.24 14.60
C ALA A 97 -18.85 3.86 13.96
N VAL A 98 -17.91 3.39 13.13
CA VAL A 98 -17.93 2.01 12.59
C VAL A 98 -17.72 0.98 13.70
N GLY A 99 -16.87 1.30 14.67
CA GLY A 99 -16.56 0.45 15.82
C GLY A 99 -15.36 -0.47 15.57
N GLU A 100 -14.43 -0.49 16.51
CA GLU A 100 -13.16 -1.24 16.38
C GLU A 100 -13.37 -2.75 16.34
N GLN A 101 -14.33 -3.26 17.13
CA GLN A 101 -14.70 -4.68 17.11
C GLN A 101 -15.34 -5.10 15.78
N SER A 102 -16.16 -4.23 15.19
CA SER A 102 -16.75 -4.45 13.87
C SER A 102 -15.65 -4.54 12.81
N ILE A 103 -14.70 -3.59 12.82
CA ILE A 103 -13.55 -3.58 11.90
C ILE A 103 -12.74 -4.88 12.07
N ALA A 104 -12.34 -5.22 13.30
CA ALA A 104 -11.54 -6.42 13.57
C ALA A 104 -12.26 -7.71 13.10
N THR A 105 -13.56 -7.81 13.33
CA THR A 105 -14.37 -8.95 12.90
C THR A 105 -14.44 -9.06 11.38
N LEU A 106 -14.63 -7.94 10.68
CA LEU A 106 -14.66 -7.90 9.22
C LEU A 106 -13.31 -8.22 8.61
N GLU A 107 -12.22 -7.62 9.10
CA GLU A 107 -10.86 -7.91 8.63
C GLU A 107 -10.50 -9.39 8.84
N ARG A 108 -10.85 -9.97 10.00
CA ARG A 108 -10.65 -11.40 10.26
C ARG A 108 -11.40 -12.26 9.24
N LYS A 109 -12.70 -11.99 9.01
CA LYS A 109 -13.51 -12.73 8.03
C LYS A 109 -12.92 -12.65 6.62
N LYS A 110 -12.43 -11.47 6.23
CA LYS A 110 -11.79 -11.25 4.91
C LYS A 110 -10.45 -11.99 4.82
N SER A 111 -9.65 -11.97 5.88
CA SER A 111 -8.40 -12.71 5.95
C SER A 111 -8.63 -14.22 5.82
N GLU A 112 -9.59 -14.76 6.56
CA GLU A 112 -9.96 -16.18 6.50
C GLU A 112 -10.40 -16.59 5.08
N ARG A 113 -11.23 -15.77 4.43
CA ARG A 113 -11.67 -16.02 3.06
C ARG A 113 -10.50 -15.99 2.06
N PHE A 114 -9.62 -14.99 2.17
CA PHE A 114 -8.48 -14.88 1.28
C PHE A 114 -7.54 -16.08 1.43
N LEU A 115 -7.22 -16.47 2.67
CA LEU A 115 -6.37 -17.64 2.94
C LEU A 115 -7.01 -18.94 2.45
N LYS A 116 -8.34 -19.11 2.60
CA LYS A 116 -9.06 -20.26 2.05
C LYS A 116 -8.99 -20.31 0.53
N GLY A 117 -9.09 -19.17 -0.15
CA GLY A 117 -8.91 -19.08 -1.60
C GLY A 117 -7.49 -19.45 -2.02
N LEU A 118 -6.50 -18.92 -1.30
CA LEU A 118 -5.08 -19.16 -1.55
C LEU A 118 -4.68 -20.63 -1.39
N ALA A 119 -5.35 -21.36 -0.50
CA ALA A 119 -5.14 -22.80 -0.33
C ALA A 119 -5.42 -23.61 -1.61
N ASN A 120 -6.23 -23.07 -2.53
CA ASN A 120 -6.52 -23.69 -3.83
C ASN A 120 -5.55 -23.24 -4.94
N CYS A 121 -4.54 -22.44 -4.60
CA CYS A 121 -3.57 -21.89 -5.54
C CYS A 121 -2.16 -22.40 -5.21
N PRO A 122 -1.79 -23.63 -5.61
CA PRO A 122 -0.52 -24.27 -5.20
C PRO A 122 0.72 -23.50 -5.68
N ASN A 123 0.58 -22.72 -6.75
CA ASN A 123 1.66 -21.94 -7.34
C ASN A 123 1.89 -20.60 -6.61
N VAL A 124 1.03 -20.23 -5.66
CA VAL A 124 1.16 -18.96 -4.93
C VAL A 124 1.87 -19.19 -3.61
N VAL A 125 3.03 -18.56 -3.45
CA VAL A 125 3.84 -18.62 -2.23
C VAL A 125 3.51 -17.41 -1.36
N LEU A 126 2.77 -17.65 -0.27
CA LEU A 126 2.48 -16.62 0.72
C LEU A 126 3.73 -16.29 1.53
N LEU A 127 4.10 -15.01 1.59
CA LEU A 127 5.20 -14.54 2.41
C LEU A 127 4.71 -14.21 3.83
N GLY A 128 5.38 -14.81 4.80
CA GLY A 128 5.06 -14.71 6.22
C GLY A 128 4.22 -15.88 6.74
N PRO A 129 4.13 -16.03 8.07
CA PRO A 129 3.55 -17.22 8.70
C PRO A 129 2.08 -17.42 8.34
N PRO A 130 1.64 -18.59 7.87
CA PRO A 130 0.28 -18.80 7.36
C PRO A 130 -0.81 -18.57 8.43
N GLN A 131 -0.49 -18.85 9.70
CA GLN A 131 -1.38 -18.62 10.83
C GLN A 131 -0.76 -17.63 11.80
N VAL A 132 -1.49 -16.55 12.09
CA VAL A 132 -1.12 -15.54 13.09
C VAL A 132 -2.38 -15.07 13.79
N ARG A 133 -2.34 -14.94 15.11
CA ARG A 133 -3.42 -14.32 15.87
C ARG A 133 -3.57 -12.86 15.43
N ASN A 134 -4.81 -12.42 15.16
CA ASN A 134 -5.11 -11.04 14.72
C ASN A 134 -4.39 -10.64 13.41
N ARG A 135 -4.27 -11.56 12.45
CA ARG A 135 -3.74 -11.26 11.12
C ARG A 135 -4.57 -10.18 10.42
N LEU A 136 -3.90 -9.09 10.04
CA LEU A 136 -4.47 -8.07 9.19
C LEU A 136 -4.63 -8.58 7.75
N ALA A 137 -5.62 -8.05 7.06
CA ALA A 137 -5.98 -8.44 5.70
C ALA A 137 -5.01 -7.83 4.66
N VAL A 138 -3.71 -8.06 4.86
CA VAL A 138 -2.61 -7.63 4.01
C VAL A 138 -1.78 -8.87 3.67
N PHE A 139 -1.64 -9.14 2.37
CA PHE A 139 -1.04 -10.37 1.87
C PHE A 139 0.07 -10.04 0.89
N SER A 140 1.26 -10.54 1.19
CA SER A 140 2.45 -10.46 0.35
C SER A 140 2.71 -11.84 -0.23
N PHE A 141 2.89 -11.97 -1.53
CA PHE A 141 3.05 -13.26 -2.17
C PHE A 141 3.92 -13.19 -3.42
N LEU A 142 4.44 -14.36 -3.79
CA LEU A 142 5.10 -14.65 -5.06
C LEU A 142 4.24 -15.65 -5.84
N ILE A 143 4.34 -15.65 -7.17
CA ILE A 143 3.72 -16.67 -8.01
C ILE A 143 4.84 -17.45 -8.67
N LYS A 144 4.89 -18.75 -8.43
CA LYS A 144 5.89 -19.65 -8.98
C LYS A 144 5.40 -20.18 -10.33
N ASP A 145 6.29 -20.16 -11.32
CA ASP A 145 6.09 -20.88 -12.56
C ASP A 145 6.39 -22.38 -12.35
N THR A 146 5.49 -23.24 -12.81
CA THR A 146 5.57 -24.69 -12.58
C THR A 146 6.58 -25.38 -13.47
N VAL A 147 6.94 -24.78 -14.61
CA VAL A 147 7.83 -25.39 -15.60
C VAL A 147 9.29 -25.08 -15.28
N SER A 148 9.64 -23.80 -15.18
CA SER A 148 11.00 -23.34 -14.90
C SER A 148 11.40 -23.47 -13.43
N GLY A 149 10.42 -23.46 -12.52
CA GLY A 149 10.65 -23.37 -11.08
C GLY A 149 11.03 -21.98 -10.58
N LEU A 150 11.12 -20.98 -11.46
CA LEU A 150 11.33 -19.57 -11.13
C LEU A 150 10.00 -18.88 -10.74
N PHE A 151 10.05 -17.59 -10.43
CA PHE A 151 8.86 -16.80 -10.09
C PHE A 151 8.44 -15.85 -11.21
N PHE A 152 7.19 -15.40 -11.20
CA PHE A 152 6.79 -14.25 -11.99
C PHE A 152 7.27 -12.96 -11.32
N HIS A 153 7.84 -12.05 -12.10
CA HIS A 153 8.35 -10.79 -11.59
C HIS A 153 7.23 -9.96 -10.96
N HIS A 154 7.48 -9.35 -9.79
CA HIS A 154 6.43 -8.67 -9.02
C HIS A 154 5.74 -7.53 -9.78
N ASN A 155 6.46 -6.81 -10.65
CA ASN A 155 5.87 -5.76 -11.49
C ASN A 155 4.90 -6.33 -12.52
N TYR A 156 5.21 -7.51 -13.09
CA TYR A 156 4.34 -8.19 -14.04
C TYR A 156 3.05 -8.64 -13.36
N VAL A 157 3.16 -9.32 -12.22
CA VAL A 157 1.98 -9.73 -11.43
C VAL A 157 1.13 -8.51 -11.03
N SER A 158 1.77 -7.41 -10.63
CA SER A 158 1.05 -6.18 -10.27
C SER A 158 0.33 -5.54 -11.46
N ALA A 159 0.92 -5.59 -12.66
CA ALA A 159 0.30 -5.10 -13.89
C ALA A 159 -0.91 -5.96 -14.25
N LEU A 160 -0.77 -7.29 -14.29
CA LEU A 160 -1.89 -8.20 -14.58
C LEU A 160 -3.07 -8.02 -13.61
N LEU A 161 -2.78 -7.93 -12.31
CA LEU A 161 -3.80 -7.69 -11.30
C LEU A 161 -4.56 -6.39 -11.54
N ASN A 162 -3.85 -5.33 -11.96
CA ASN A 162 -4.47 -4.05 -12.27
C ASN A 162 -5.26 -4.07 -13.59
N ASP A 163 -4.63 -4.52 -14.67
CA ASP A 163 -5.11 -4.33 -16.04
C ASP A 163 -6.22 -5.33 -16.40
N LEU A 164 -6.15 -6.57 -15.88
CA LEU A 164 -7.16 -7.60 -16.15
C LEU A 164 -8.25 -7.65 -15.08
N PHE A 165 -7.86 -7.47 -13.82
CA PHE A 165 -8.75 -7.72 -12.67
C PHE A 165 -9.08 -6.47 -11.85
N GLY A 166 -8.45 -5.32 -12.14
CA GLY A 166 -8.72 -4.09 -11.40
C GLY A 166 -8.28 -4.11 -9.94
N ILE A 167 -7.49 -5.12 -9.58
CA ILE A 167 -7.01 -5.34 -8.23
C ILE A 167 -5.77 -4.47 -8.06
N GLN A 168 -5.96 -3.36 -7.34
CA GLN A 168 -4.85 -2.49 -6.97
C GLN A 168 -3.90 -3.21 -6.01
N SER A 169 -2.71 -3.50 -6.50
CA SER A 169 -1.64 -4.11 -5.73
C SER A 169 -0.42 -3.18 -5.67
N ARG A 170 0.58 -3.57 -4.88
CA ARG A 170 1.88 -2.90 -4.84
C ARG A 170 2.97 -3.93 -5.07
N ALA A 171 4.02 -3.54 -5.78
CA ALA A 171 5.16 -4.38 -6.09
C ALA A 171 6.45 -3.83 -5.43
N GLY A 172 7.43 -4.69 -5.18
CA GLY A 172 8.75 -4.35 -4.63
C GLY A 172 8.95 -4.79 -3.17
N CYS A 173 9.83 -4.11 -2.42
CA CYS A 173 10.27 -4.51 -1.08
C CYS A 173 9.51 -3.83 0.10
N MET A 174 8.41 -3.13 -0.18
CA MET A 174 7.51 -2.51 0.82
C MET A 174 8.15 -1.56 1.84
N CYS A 175 9.26 -0.89 1.48
CA CYS A 175 10.06 -0.06 2.39
C CYS A 175 10.60 -0.83 3.60
N ALA A 176 10.68 -2.16 3.50
CA ALA A 176 11.15 -3.07 4.53
C ALA A 176 12.21 -4.02 3.95
N GLY A 177 13.19 -3.45 3.22
CA GLY A 177 14.19 -4.19 2.42
C GLY A 177 14.79 -5.42 3.11
N PRO A 178 15.42 -5.28 4.30
CA PRO A 178 15.99 -6.42 5.00
C PRO A 178 14.96 -7.49 5.39
N TYR A 179 13.76 -7.09 5.80
CA TYR A 179 12.70 -8.04 6.15
C TYR A 179 12.12 -8.73 4.91
N ALA A 180 12.03 -8.01 3.79
CA ALA A 180 11.63 -8.58 2.50
C ALA A 180 12.64 -9.64 2.03
N GLN A 181 13.93 -9.34 2.11
CA GLN A 181 15.02 -10.27 1.79
C GLN A 181 14.95 -11.53 2.66
N TYR A 182 14.81 -11.37 3.98
CA TYR A 182 14.59 -12.49 4.90
C TYR A 182 13.40 -13.37 4.51
N LEU A 183 12.24 -12.77 4.18
CA LEU A 183 11.06 -13.53 3.76
C LEU A 183 11.25 -14.28 2.43
N MET A 184 12.12 -13.77 1.55
CA MET A 184 12.45 -14.39 0.27
C MET A 184 13.60 -15.38 0.36
N GLY A 185 14.16 -15.62 1.56
CA GLY A 185 15.30 -16.52 1.75
C GLY A 185 16.62 -15.97 1.20
N ILE A 186 16.73 -14.65 1.06
CA ILE A 186 17.95 -13.98 0.61
C ILE A 186 18.82 -13.70 1.83
N ASP A 187 20.00 -14.34 1.86
CA ASP A 187 21.01 -14.07 2.88
C ASP A 187 21.82 -12.81 2.58
N GLU A 188 22.71 -12.43 3.51
CA GLU A 188 23.53 -11.23 3.38
C GLU A 188 24.47 -11.29 2.16
N GLU A 189 25.03 -12.46 1.87
CA GLU A 189 25.94 -12.64 0.74
C GLU A 189 25.22 -12.36 -0.59
N LEU A 190 24.08 -13.00 -0.80
CA LEU A 190 23.25 -12.79 -1.98
C LEU A 190 22.70 -11.36 -2.04
N ALA A 191 22.33 -10.76 -0.91
CA ALA A 191 21.90 -9.37 -0.84
C ALA A 191 23.00 -8.39 -1.30
N LEU A 192 24.27 -8.65 -0.94
CA LEU A 192 25.41 -7.86 -1.39
C LEU A 192 25.70 -8.05 -2.88
N GLN A 193 25.47 -9.25 -3.44
CA GLN A 193 25.56 -9.46 -4.88
C GLN A 193 24.48 -8.66 -5.64
N TYR A 194 23.23 -8.67 -5.15
CA TYR A 194 22.18 -7.80 -5.68
C TYR A 194 22.55 -6.31 -5.57
N LEU A 195 23.13 -5.89 -4.44
CA LEU A 195 23.59 -4.52 -4.26
C LEU A 195 24.67 -4.15 -5.29
N ALA A 196 25.63 -5.02 -5.54
CA ALA A 196 26.69 -4.79 -6.52
C ALA A 196 26.13 -4.65 -7.93
N ALA A 197 25.22 -5.55 -8.33
CA ALA A 197 24.54 -5.53 -9.63
C ALA A 197 23.71 -4.25 -9.83
N LEU A 198 22.90 -3.87 -8.83
CA LEU A 198 22.01 -2.72 -8.91
C LEU A 198 22.73 -1.37 -8.76
N ARG A 199 23.92 -1.35 -8.14
CA ARG A 199 24.69 -0.12 -7.98
C ARG A 199 25.29 0.32 -9.31
N GLU A 200 25.73 -0.63 -10.15
CA GLU A 200 26.41 -0.47 -11.44
C GLU A 200 27.69 0.38 -11.42
N SER A 201 27.61 1.63 -10.97
CA SER A 201 28.72 2.56 -10.82
C SER A 201 28.62 3.36 -9.52
N GLU A 202 29.75 3.84 -9.01
CA GLU A 202 29.78 4.72 -7.82
C GLU A 202 29.19 6.10 -8.08
N GLY A 203 29.06 6.49 -9.35
CA GLY A 203 28.53 7.77 -9.81
C GLY A 203 27.02 7.80 -10.08
N LEU A 204 26.29 6.69 -9.93
CA LEU A 204 24.83 6.68 -10.00
C LEU A 204 24.29 7.55 -8.85
N ASP A 205 23.93 8.80 -9.15
CA ASP A 205 23.51 9.76 -8.14
C ASP A 205 22.17 9.35 -7.52
N ARG A 206 22.23 8.87 -6.28
CA ARG A 206 21.08 8.42 -5.49
C ARG A 206 20.09 9.55 -5.18
N ILE A 207 20.47 10.81 -5.41
CA ILE A 207 19.58 11.97 -5.26
C ILE A 207 18.58 12.04 -6.43
N HIS A 208 18.93 11.52 -7.61
CA HIS A 208 18.14 11.62 -8.85
C HIS A 208 17.37 10.34 -9.21
N LEU A 209 17.61 9.21 -8.54
CA LEU A 209 16.87 7.93 -8.71
C LEU A 209 15.34 8.02 -8.47
N ARG A 210 14.81 9.16 -8.00
CA ARG A 210 13.35 9.43 -7.88
C ARG A 210 12.85 10.52 -8.82
N ARG A 211 13.73 11.19 -9.56
CA ARG A 211 13.39 12.21 -10.55
C ARG A 211 13.58 11.61 -11.94
N VAL A 212 12.51 11.01 -12.44
CA VAL A 212 12.25 10.77 -13.87
C VAL A 212 13.46 10.31 -14.71
N GLY A 213 13.67 8.99 -14.77
CA GLY A 213 14.34 8.36 -15.92
C GLY A 213 15.71 7.72 -15.68
N GLU A 214 16.31 7.91 -14.51
CA GLU A 214 17.57 7.23 -14.17
C GLU A 214 17.26 6.01 -13.28
N TYR A 215 17.22 4.83 -13.90
CA TYR A 215 17.21 3.55 -13.20
C TYR A 215 18.47 2.78 -13.60
N SER A 216 18.95 1.92 -12.71
CA SER A 216 19.93 0.90 -13.08
C SER A 216 19.39 0.09 -14.27
N SER A 217 20.23 -0.16 -15.27
CA SER A 217 19.93 -1.13 -16.34
C SER A 217 19.58 -2.53 -15.80
N HIS A 218 20.08 -2.88 -14.62
CA HIS A 218 19.79 -4.11 -13.88
C HIS A 218 18.61 -3.99 -12.89
N GLU A 219 17.81 -2.93 -12.93
CA GLU A 219 16.71 -2.72 -11.97
C GLU A 219 15.71 -3.90 -11.95
N MET A 220 15.56 -4.63 -13.05
CA MET A 220 14.75 -5.85 -13.13
C MET A 220 15.22 -6.97 -12.19
N LEU A 221 16.50 -6.98 -11.80
CA LEU A 221 17.03 -7.97 -10.86
C LEU A 221 16.61 -7.68 -9.41
N ARG A 222 16.08 -6.49 -9.12
CA ARG A 222 15.72 -6.09 -7.76
C ARG A 222 14.72 -7.08 -7.16
N PRO A 223 15.08 -7.76 -6.05
CA PRO A 223 14.15 -8.67 -5.40
C PRO A 223 12.94 -7.94 -4.82
N GLY A 224 11.77 -8.56 -4.93
CA GLY A 224 10.54 -8.03 -4.37
C GLY A 224 9.36 -8.97 -4.57
N PHE A 225 8.20 -8.55 -4.06
CA PHE A 225 6.99 -9.35 -4.11
C PHE A 225 5.77 -8.47 -4.38
N THR A 226 4.66 -9.10 -4.72
CA THR A 226 3.38 -8.42 -4.88
C THR A 226 2.64 -8.41 -3.55
N ARG A 227 2.02 -7.28 -3.22
CA ARG A 227 1.22 -7.12 -2.00
C ARG A 227 -0.17 -6.58 -2.33
N VAL A 228 -1.18 -7.25 -1.80
CA VAL A 228 -2.58 -6.79 -1.80
C VAL A 228 -3.03 -6.44 -0.39
N SER A 229 -3.98 -5.52 -0.28
CA SER A 229 -4.60 -5.13 0.99
C SER A 229 -6.11 -5.12 0.81
N ILE A 230 -6.83 -5.84 1.67
CA ILE A 230 -8.26 -6.05 1.58
C ILE A 230 -8.91 -5.25 2.72
N PRO A 231 -9.32 -4.00 2.47
CA PRO A 231 -9.90 -3.18 3.53
C PRO A 231 -11.23 -3.75 4.04
N TYR A 232 -11.52 -3.55 5.32
CA TYR A 232 -12.75 -4.04 5.96
C TYR A 232 -14.05 -3.55 5.29
N PHE A 233 -14.00 -2.37 4.68
CA PHE A 233 -15.14 -1.76 4.00
C PHE A 233 -15.37 -2.29 2.57
N TRP A 234 -14.48 -3.16 2.08
CA TRP A 234 -14.65 -3.80 0.78
C TRP A 234 -15.73 -4.88 0.89
N THR A 235 -16.86 -4.69 0.21
CA THR A 235 -17.91 -5.71 0.13
C THR A 235 -17.82 -6.46 -1.20
N ASP A 236 -18.33 -7.70 -1.23
CA ASP A 236 -17.97 -8.67 -2.27
C ASP A 236 -18.48 -8.32 -3.68
N GLU A 237 -19.46 -7.40 -3.77
CA GLU A 237 -20.14 -7.04 -5.03
C GLU A 237 -19.73 -5.64 -5.50
N GLN A 238 -18.63 -5.11 -4.96
CA GLN A 238 -18.41 -3.69 -5.05
C GLN A 238 -17.82 -3.20 -6.35
N TYR A 239 -17.16 -4.01 -7.16
CA TYR A 239 -16.46 -3.56 -8.36
C TYR A 239 -17.06 -4.17 -9.63
N GLN A 240 -17.20 -3.34 -10.65
CA GLN A 240 -17.67 -3.65 -11.99
C GLN A 240 -16.53 -3.38 -12.97
N LEU A 241 -16.35 -4.28 -13.93
CA LEU A 241 -15.47 -4.09 -15.07
C LEU A 241 -16.21 -3.30 -16.16
N ASN A 242 -15.62 -2.19 -16.62
CA ASN A 242 -15.99 -1.61 -17.89
C ASN A 242 -15.32 -2.43 -19.01
N CYS A 243 -16.09 -3.24 -19.73
CA CYS A 243 -15.57 -4.13 -20.77
C CYS A 243 -14.97 -3.38 -21.97
N GLU A 244 -15.31 -2.10 -22.18
CA GLU A 244 -14.75 -1.29 -23.27
C GLU A 244 -13.38 -0.70 -22.92
N SER A 245 -13.18 -0.28 -21.67
CA SER A 245 -11.92 0.35 -21.21
C SER A 245 -11.03 -0.56 -20.36
N ALA A 246 -11.48 -1.77 -20.05
CA ALA A 246 -10.91 -2.68 -19.06
C ALA A 246 -10.75 -2.06 -17.64
N GLU A 247 -11.34 -0.90 -17.39
CA GLU A 247 -11.24 -0.24 -16.09
C GLU A 247 -12.21 -0.87 -15.09
N TRP A 248 -11.69 -1.24 -13.93
CA TRP A 248 -12.53 -1.68 -12.83
C TRP A 248 -12.90 -0.51 -11.92
N HIS A 249 -14.19 -0.32 -11.74
CA HIS A 249 -14.72 0.73 -10.90
C HIS A 249 -15.57 0.13 -9.82
N HIS A 250 -15.51 0.69 -8.62
CA HIS A 250 -16.53 0.36 -7.63
C HIS A 250 -17.92 0.69 -8.24
N HIS A 251 -18.94 -0.16 -8.15
CA HIS A 251 -20.30 0.01 -8.72
C HIS A 251 -20.96 1.33 -8.30
N LYS A 252 -20.58 1.88 -7.15
CA LYS A 252 -20.98 3.23 -6.69
C LYS A 252 -20.07 4.38 -7.14
N GLN A 253 -18.93 4.06 -7.74
CA GLN A 253 -17.80 4.92 -8.07
C GLN A 253 -17.42 4.74 -9.55
N ARG A 254 -18.41 4.80 -10.43
CA ARG A 254 -18.11 5.22 -11.80
C ARG A 254 -17.38 6.57 -11.71
N THR A 255 -16.36 6.80 -12.53
CA THR A 255 -15.67 8.08 -12.72
C THR A 255 -16.66 9.16 -13.16
N PHE A 256 -17.42 9.73 -12.22
CA PHE A 256 -18.47 10.70 -12.52
C PHE A 256 -18.64 11.76 -11.45
N HIS A 257 -19.20 12.87 -11.93
CA HIS A 257 -19.62 14.14 -11.35
C HIS A 257 -20.52 14.08 -10.08
N ALA A 258 -20.50 12.98 -9.33
CA ALA A 258 -21.22 12.74 -8.08
C ALA A 258 -20.28 12.74 -6.86
N ARG A 259 -19.35 13.70 -6.80
CA ARG A 259 -18.46 13.92 -5.66
C ARG A 259 -19.34 14.17 -4.42
N LYS A 260 -19.27 13.28 -3.41
CA LYS A 260 -19.90 13.52 -2.11
C LYS A 260 -19.03 14.50 -1.33
N TRP A 261 -19.57 15.66 -0.99
CA TRP A 261 -18.90 16.70 -0.24
C TRP A 261 -19.17 16.51 1.26
N LEU A 262 -18.27 17.00 2.10
CA LEU A 262 -18.44 16.99 3.56
C LEU A 262 -19.80 17.60 3.99
N GLY A 263 -20.35 18.50 3.19
CA GLY A 263 -21.67 19.10 3.39
C GLY A 263 -22.87 18.15 3.27
N TYR A 264 -22.69 16.90 2.82
CA TYR A 264 -23.77 15.88 2.80
C TYR A 264 -23.82 15.02 4.06
N VAL A 265 -22.94 15.28 5.03
CA VAL A 265 -22.87 14.58 6.31
C VAL A 265 -23.32 15.53 7.42
N SER A 266 -24.37 15.17 8.14
CA SER A 266 -24.83 15.89 9.33
C SER A 266 -24.54 15.09 10.59
N PHE A 267 -23.91 15.72 11.57
CA PHE A 267 -23.69 15.11 12.89
C PHE A 267 -24.84 15.50 13.81
N THR A 268 -25.64 14.52 14.20
CA THR A 268 -26.76 14.69 15.15
C THR A 268 -26.39 14.12 16.51
N ALA A 269 -27.17 14.44 17.54
CA ALA A 269 -26.99 13.88 18.88
C ALA A 269 -27.08 12.33 18.92
N GLY A 270 -27.75 11.72 17.94
CA GLY A 270 -27.84 10.26 17.78
C GLY A 270 -26.78 9.65 16.84
N GLY A 271 -25.80 10.43 16.36
CA GLY A 271 -24.75 9.97 15.45
C GLY A 271 -24.76 10.63 14.07
N MET A 272 -23.96 10.07 13.15
CA MET A 272 -23.77 10.57 11.79
C MET A 272 -24.97 10.19 10.91
N LYS A 273 -25.58 11.19 10.24
CA LYS A 273 -26.59 11.00 9.20
C LYS A 273 -26.03 11.44 7.84
N ILE A 274 -26.30 10.64 6.82
CA ILE A 274 -25.93 10.94 5.43
C ILE A 274 -27.23 11.10 4.64
N GLU A 275 -27.42 12.23 3.97
CA GLU A 275 -28.57 12.43 3.10
C GLU A 275 -28.29 11.82 1.72
N GLU A 276 -29.14 10.88 1.29
CA GLU A 276 -29.05 10.25 -0.04
C GLU A 276 -29.94 10.99 -1.05
N LYS A 277 -29.35 11.48 -2.15
CA LYS A 277 -30.13 11.81 -3.36
C LYS A 277 -30.46 10.53 -4.13
N LYS A 278 -31.74 10.37 -4.50
CA LYS A 278 -32.25 9.25 -5.32
C LYS A 278 -31.49 9.15 -6.66
N ARG A 279 -31.14 7.93 -7.04
CA ARG A 279 -30.47 7.55 -8.30
C ARG A 279 -31.45 6.90 -9.27
N ASN A 280 -31.30 7.16 -10.57
CA ASN A 280 -31.78 6.27 -11.63
C ASN A 280 -30.67 5.23 -11.90
N THR A 281 -31.02 3.94 -11.85
CA THR A 281 -30.09 2.82 -12.02
C THR A 281 -30.34 2.12 -13.37
N SER A 282 -29.29 1.98 -14.17
CA SER A 282 -29.16 0.86 -15.12
C SER A 282 -28.51 -0.31 -14.39
N ASP A 283 -28.86 -1.55 -14.75
CA ASP A 283 -28.45 -2.74 -14.01
C ASP A 283 -26.92 -2.97 -13.95
N PRO A 284 -26.37 -3.36 -12.78
CA PRO A 284 -24.99 -3.82 -12.61
C PRO A 284 -24.60 -5.03 -13.45
N VAL A 285 -23.39 -5.04 -14.01
CA VAL A 285 -22.73 -6.28 -14.44
C VAL A 285 -22.18 -7.00 -13.20
N LEU A 286 -22.55 -8.28 -13.03
CA LEU A 286 -22.22 -9.11 -11.85
C LEU A 286 -20.77 -9.64 -11.87
N PRO A 287 -20.12 -9.90 -10.71
CA PRO A 287 -18.73 -10.38 -10.62
C PRO A 287 -18.44 -11.70 -11.37
N ASN A 288 -19.41 -12.62 -11.43
CA ASN A 288 -19.25 -13.88 -12.15
C ASN A 288 -19.06 -13.66 -13.66
N ARG A 289 -19.70 -12.62 -14.23
CA ARG A 289 -19.48 -12.23 -15.62
C ARG A 289 -18.05 -11.72 -15.83
N SER A 290 -17.47 -11.02 -14.85
CA SER A 290 -16.11 -10.48 -14.95
C SER A 290 -15.04 -11.57 -14.89
N ILE A 291 -15.23 -12.63 -14.11
CA ILE A 291 -14.32 -13.79 -14.12
C ILE A 291 -14.39 -14.51 -15.47
N SER A 292 -15.61 -14.80 -15.97
CA SER A 292 -15.77 -15.42 -17.29
C SER A 292 -15.22 -14.56 -18.42
N GLU A 293 -15.37 -13.24 -18.34
CA GLU A 293 -14.79 -12.31 -19.30
C GLU A 293 -13.27 -12.27 -19.23
N ALA A 294 -12.68 -12.31 -18.02
CA ALA A 294 -11.23 -12.40 -17.87
C ALA A 294 -10.68 -13.72 -18.45
N HIS A 295 -11.41 -14.83 -18.28
CA HIS A 295 -11.06 -16.10 -18.95
C HIS A 295 -11.14 -15.96 -20.47
N ARG A 296 -12.24 -15.40 -21.01
CA ARG A 296 -12.40 -15.16 -22.45
C ARG A 296 -11.27 -14.31 -23.03
N LEU A 297 -10.93 -13.19 -22.38
CA LEU A 297 -9.84 -12.31 -22.81
C LEU A 297 -8.46 -13.01 -22.72
N ALA A 298 -8.26 -13.87 -21.72
CA ALA A 298 -7.05 -14.67 -21.63
C ALA A 298 -6.95 -15.67 -22.78
N ASP A 299 -8.06 -16.37 -23.10
CA ASP A 299 -8.14 -17.32 -24.22
C ASP A 299 -7.93 -16.60 -25.57
N GLU A 300 -8.56 -15.44 -25.79
CA GLU A 300 -8.35 -14.62 -26.99
C GLU A 300 -6.89 -14.13 -27.11
N SER A 301 -6.25 -13.81 -25.98
CA SER A 301 -4.84 -13.43 -25.97
C SER A 301 -3.92 -14.60 -26.33
N LEU A 302 -4.29 -15.84 -25.95
CA LEU A 302 -3.55 -17.05 -26.35
C LEU A 302 -3.67 -17.29 -27.87
N GLU A 303 -4.85 -17.05 -28.44
CA GLU A 303 -5.07 -17.16 -29.89
C GLU A 303 -4.34 -16.05 -30.69
N ALA A 304 -4.25 -14.83 -30.14
CA ALA A 304 -3.51 -13.72 -30.75
C ALA A 304 -1.98 -13.88 -30.69
N LEU A 305 -1.49 -14.79 -29.85
CA LEU A 305 -0.08 -15.00 -29.55
C LEU A 305 0.71 -15.50 -30.78
N GLU A 306 0.04 -16.22 -31.70
CA GLU A 306 0.62 -16.68 -32.97
C GLU A 306 1.11 -15.53 -33.88
N ARG A 307 0.75 -14.27 -33.59
CA ARG A 307 1.05 -13.12 -34.46
C ARG A 307 2.08 -12.15 -33.89
N THR A 308 2.59 -12.40 -32.69
CA THR A 308 3.44 -11.42 -31.98
C THR A 308 4.84 -11.98 -31.72
N VAL A 309 5.86 -11.33 -32.28
CA VAL A 309 7.25 -11.66 -32.00
C VAL A 309 7.62 -11.06 -30.64
N VAL A 310 7.81 -11.91 -29.64
CA VAL A 310 8.29 -11.48 -28.32
C VAL A 310 9.82 -11.31 -28.37
N PRO A 311 10.36 -10.12 -28.09
CA PRO A 311 11.80 -9.90 -28.06
C PRO A 311 12.49 -10.80 -27.04
N ASP A 312 13.68 -11.29 -27.37
CA ASP A 312 14.48 -12.09 -26.44
C ASP A 312 15.09 -11.22 -25.33
N GLY A 313 14.36 -11.14 -24.22
CA GLY A 313 14.79 -10.41 -23.03
C GLY A 313 15.99 -11.03 -22.30
N ARG A 314 16.47 -12.23 -22.67
CA ARG A 314 17.63 -12.86 -22.02
C ARG A 314 18.90 -12.04 -22.25
N SER A 315 18.99 -11.37 -23.40
CA SER A 315 20.09 -10.47 -23.75
C SER A 315 20.19 -9.23 -22.87
N ALA A 316 19.13 -8.89 -22.12
CA ALA A 316 19.12 -7.75 -21.22
C ALA A 316 19.82 -8.03 -19.88
N ILE A 317 20.15 -9.29 -19.58
CA ILE A 317 20.88 -9.71 -18.38
C ILE A 317 22.24 -10.21 -18.84
N ASP A 318 23.32 -9.55 -18.40
CA ASP A 318 24.66 -10.02 -18.74
C ASP A 318 24.99 -11.36 -18.06
N ASP A 319 25.93 -12.11 -18.64
CA ASP A 319 26.32 -13.42 -18.11
C ASP A 319 26.85 -13.35 -16.66
N ARG A 320 27.34 -12.17 -16.24
CA ARG A 320 27.88 -11.94 -14.90
C ARG A 320 26.79 -11.88 -13.83
N HIS A 321 25.57 -11.47 -14.18
CA HIS A 321 24.44 -11.38 -13.26
C HIS A 321 23.34 -12.39 -13.53
N ALA A 322 23.53 -13.30 -14.49
CA ALA A 322 22.55 -14.32 -14.86
C ALA A 322 22.08 -15.17 -13.65
N HIS A 323 22.99 -15.47 -12.70
CA HIS A 323 22.67 -16.23 -11.49
C HIS A 323 21.78 -15.47 -10.48
N LEU A 324 21.66 -14.15 -10.60
CA LEU A 324 20.80 -13.33 -9.75
C LEU A 324 19.35 -13.29 -10.24
N ARG A 325 19.08 -13.83 -11.44
CA ARG A 325 17.75 -13.88 -12.02
C ARG A 325 16.85 -14.86 -11.26
N TRP A 326 15.85 -14.32 -10.58
CA TRP A 326 14.89 -15.09 -9.78
C TRP A 326 13.52 -15.23 -10.47
N PHE A 327 13.37 -14.66 -11.68
CA PHE A 327 12.10 -14.57 -12.38
C PHE A 327 12.14 -15.08 -13.81
N VAL A 328 10.98 -15.50 -14.33
CA VAL A 328 10.77 -15.91 -15.72
C VAL A 328 10.68 -14.71 -16.67
N LEU A 329 11.24 -14.85 -17.87
CA LEU A 329 11.05 -13.91 -18.96
C LEU A 329 9.86 -14.30 -19.84
N PRO A 330 9.20 -13.34 -20.52
CA PRO A 330 8.06 -13.63 -21.38
C PRO A 330 8.34 -14.77 -22.38
N ILE A 331 9.51 -14.77 -23.04
CA ILE A 331 9.91 -15.78 -24.03
C ILE A 331 10.04 -17.21 -23.47
N GLU A 332 10.14 -17.36 -22.14
CA GLU A 332 10.32 -18.67 -21.47
C GLU A 332 8.99 -19.29 -21.02
N VAL A 333 7.89 -18.54 -21.09
CA VAL A 333 6.56 -18.94 -20.60
C VAL A 333 5.47 -18.88 -21.67
N LEU A 334 5.85 -18.71 -22.94
CA LEU A 334 4.94 -18.80 -24.09
C LEU A 334 4.64 -20.25 -24.47
#